data_AF-A0A423EWK8-F1
#
_entry.id   AF-A0A423EWK8-F1
#
_cell.length_a   1.000
_cell.length_b   1.000
_cell.length_c   1.000
_cell.angle_alpha   90.00
_cell.angle_beta   90.00
_cell.angle_gamma   90.00
#
_symmetry.space_group_name_H-M   'P 1'
#
loop_
_entity.id
_entity.type
_entity.pdbx_description
1 polymer ?
#
loop_
_entity_poly.entity_id
_entity_poly.type
_entity_poly.pdbx_seq_one_letter_code
_entity_poly.pdbx_strand_id
1 'polypeptide(L)'
;MAKPFNAPVLSSALDTLVKSPLNQADDEALVSAAKAVWYSDANLVGEVKNFLEAHSSELELRRAGYLLERFTRFSCVTDSRVLEALHAIELFAATASKQDVKPLGVVALRSRRDELAVSWGLSEGLGLKAQALMPFQTRHYEAEQRGASV
;
A
#
# COMPACT_ATOMS: atom_id res chain seq x y z
N MET A 1 -7.92 5.43 25.08
CA MET A 1 -8.55 6.36 24.13
C MET A 1 -7.74 6.32 22.84
N ALA A 2 -8.19 5.58 21.82
CA ALA A 2 -7.56 5.63 20.50
C ALA A 2 -8.17 6.82 19.76
N LYS A 3 -7.34 7.75 19.27
CA LYS A 3 -7.80 8.88 18.46
C LYS A 3 -8.33 8.35 17.12
N PRO A 4 -9.47 8.84 16.62
CA PRO A 4 -9.86 8.56 15.24
C PRO A 4 -8.78 9.09 14.29
N PHE A 5 -8.34 8.25 13.35
CA PHE A 5 -7.37 8.59 12.32
C PHE A 5 -8.03 9.53 11.27
N ASN A 6 -8.22 10.80 11.63
CA ASN A 6 -8.92 11.81 10.81
C ASN A 6 -8.01 12.76 10.01
N ALA A 7 -6.69 12.49 9.93
CA ALA A 7 -5.75 13.25 9.10
C ALA A 7 -5.52 12.53 7.74
N PRO A 8 -4.93 13.16 6.71
CA PRO A 8 -4.52 12.48 5.48
C PRO A 8 -3.37 11.50 5.76
N VAL A 9 -3.70 10.39 6.43
CA VAL A 9 -2.74 9.42 6.95
C VAL A 9 -2.10 8.65 5.80
N LEU A 10 -2.84 8.41 4.72
CA LEU A 10 -2.37 7.58 3.63
C LEU A 10 -1.37 8.33 2.75
N SER A 11 -1.71 9.52 2.27
CA SER A 11 -0.84 10.30 1.38
C SER A 11 0.52 10.57 2.04
N SER A 12 0.53 11.10 3.28
CA SER A 12 1.77 11.38 4.01
C SER A 12 2.59 10.12 4.34
N ALA A 13 1.94 8.99 4.62
CA ALA A 13 2.65 7.74 4.83
C ALA A 13 3.27 7.23 3.52
N LEU A 14 2.55 7.34 2.39
CA LEU A 14 3.08 6.99 1.08
C LEU A 14 4.29 7.87 0.71
N ASP A 15 4.24 9.18 0.95
CA ASP A 15 5.37 10.10 0.73
C ASP A 15 6.66 9.64 1.41
N THR A 16 6.53 9.01 2.58
CA THR A 16 7.67 8.47 3.33
C THR A 16 8.14 7.14 2.73
N LEU A 17 7.21 6.25 2.43
CA LEU A 17 7.50 4.89 1.96
C LEU A 17 8.12 4.85 0.57
N VAL A 18 7.69 5.72 -0.34
CA VAL A 18 8.13 5.66 -1.74
C VAL A 18 9.57 6.16 -1.96
N LYS A 19 10.10 6.95 -1.03
CA LYS A 19 11.44 7.57 -1.12
C LYS A 19 12.59 6.58 -0.95
N SER A 20 12.32 5.40 -0.40
CA SER A 20 13.33 4.36 -0.15
C SER A 20 12.91 3.02 -0.76
N PRO A 21 13.84 2.07 -0.97
CA PRO A 21 13.49 0.71 -1.35
C PRO A 21 12.50 0.07 -0.38
N LEU A 22 11.47 -0.60 -0.90
CA LEU A 22 10.34 -1.11 -0.09
C LEU A 22 10.75 -2.20 0.92
N ASN A 23 11.84 -2.92 0.64
CA ASN A 23 12.43 -3.89 1.58
C ASN A 23 13.15 -3.22 2.77
N GLN A 24 13.31 -1.90 2.74
CA GLN A 24 13.88 -1.04 3.79
C GLN A 24 12.85 -0.01 4.30
N ALA A 25 11.57 -0.20 3.96
CA ALA A 25 10.50 0.71 4.36
C ALA A 25 10.51 0.99 5.86
N ASP A 26 10.15 2.22 6.23
CA ASP A 26 9.90 2.59 7.62
C ASP A 26 8.67 1.84 8.14
N ASP A 27 8.82 1.15 9.28
CA ASP A 27 7.77 0.27 9.80
C ASP A 27 6.57 1.08 10.30
N GLU A 28 6.79 2.26 10.88
CA GLU A 28 5.73 3.12 11.37
C GLU A 28 4.88 3.68 10.22
N ALA A 29 5.54 4.19 9.18
CA ALA A 29 4.87 4.65 7.96
C ALA A 29 4.12 3.51 7.26
N LEU A 30 4.71 2.31 7.20
CA LEU A 30 4.09 1.14 6.58
C LEU A 30 2.81 0.73 7.33
N VAL A 31 2.88 0.67 8.66
CA VAL A 31 1.72 0.38 9.51
C VAL A 31 0.67 1.48 9.42
N SER A 32 1.09 2.74 9.36
CA SER A 32 0.20 3.89 9.22
C SER A 32 -0.60 3.83 7.92
N ALA A 33 0.08 3.62 6.78
CA ALA A 33 -0.55 3.46 5.48
C ALA A 33 -1.52 2.27 5.44
N ALA A 34 -1.10 1.12 5.98
CA ALA A 34 -1.93 -0.07 6.01
C ALA A 34 -3.22 0.14 6.84
N LYS A 35 -3.11 0.74 8.02
CA LYS A 35 -4.28 1.06 8.86
C LYS A 35 -5.22 2.05 8.20
N ALA A 36 -4.67 3.04 7.47
CA ALA A 36 -5.48 3.96 6.69
C ALA A 36 -6.32 3.22 5.64
N VAL A 37 -5.75 2.22 4.96
CA VAL A 37 -6.48 1.39 3.99
C VAL A 37 -7.49 0.47 4.67
N TRP A 38 -7.14 -0.17 5.77
CA TRP A 38 -7.96 -1.24 6.36
C TRP A 38 -9.10 -0.75 7.25
N TYR A 39 -8.85 0.30 8.03
CA TYR A 39 -9.70 0.63 9.18
C TYR A 39 -10.16 2.08 9.23
N SER A 40 -9.62 2.97 8.38
CA SER A 40 -10.02 4.37 8.35
C SER A 40 -11.23 4.59 7.43
N ASP A 41 -12.07 5.55 7.79
CA ASP A 41 -13.15 6.06 6.92
C ASP A 41 -12.66 7.09 5.89
N ALA A 42 -11.33 7.22 5.71
CA ALA A 42 -10.76 8.17 4.77
C ALA A 42 -11.05 7.76 3.33
N ASN A 43 -11.40 8.75 2.50
CA ASN A 43 -11.62 8.59 1.06
C ASN A 43 -10.28 8.28 0.36
N LEU A 44 -10.05 7.01 0.04
CA LEU A 44 -8.81 6.52 -0.56
C LEU A 44 -8.56 7.15 -1.93
N VAL A 45 -9.62 7.35 -2.71
CA VAL A 45 -9.52 8.00 -4.03
C VAL A 45 -9.04 9.45 -3.87
N GLY A 46 -9.54 10.16 -2.86
CA GLY A 46 -9.08 11.51 -2.52
C GLY A 46 -7.63 11.56 -2.07
N GLU A 47 -7.23 10.68 -1.15
CA GLU A 47 -5.84 10.57 -0.67
C GLU A 47 -4.86 10.26 -1.80
N VAL A 48 -5.22 9.34 -2.71
CA VAL A 48 -4.39 9.00 -3.86
C VAL A 48 -4.28 10.15 -4.84
N LYS A 49 -5.36 10.89 -5.11
CA LYS A 49 -5.29 12.10 -5.94
C LYS A 49 -4.33 13.13 -5.35
N ASN A 50 -4.42 13.39 -4.05
CA ASN A 50 -3.50 14.30 -3.35
C ASN A 50 -2.04 13.84 -3.48
N PHE A 51 -1.78 12.53 -3.35
CA PHE A 51 -0.45 11.95 -3.55
C PHE A 51 0.06 12.15 -4.99
N LEU A 52 -0.79 11.85 -5.99
CA LEU A 52 -0.47 11.99 -7.42
C LEU A 52 -0.20 13.44 -7.83
N GLU A 53 -0.86 14.41 -7.21
CA GLU A 53 -0.60 15.84 -7.44
C GLU A 53 0.78 16.27 -6.92
N ALA A 54 1.27 15.63 -5.85
CA ALA A 54 2.56 15.93 -5.24
C ALA A 54 3.74 15.14 -5.84
N HIS A 55 3.48 14.04 -6.55
CA HIS A 55 4.51 13.10 -7.03
C HIS A 55 4.48 12.93 -8.55
N SER A 56 5.66 13.06 -9.18
CA SER A 56 5.83 12.86 -10.63
C SER A 56 6.82 11.76 -10.98
N SER A 57 7.54 11.22 -9.99
CA SER A 57 8.49 10.12 -10.19
C SER A 57 7.76 8.82 -10.45
N GLU A 58 7.95 8.26 -11.65
CA GLU A 58 7.32 7.00 -12.06
C GLU A 58 7.63 5.84 -11.09
N LEU A 59 8.85 5.81 -10.53
CA LEU A 59 9.23 4.82 -9.53
C LEU A 59 8.41 4.96 -8.23
N GLU A 60 8.21 6.20 -7.77
CA GLU A 60 7.43 6.47 -6.56
C GLU A 60 5.95 6.11 -6.79
N LEU A 61 5.40 6.43 -7.97
CA LEU A 61 4.04 6.05 -8.35
C LEU A 61 3.85 4.53 -8.38
N ARG A 62 4.81 3.79 -8.97
CA ARG A 62 4.77 2.32 -9.00
C ARG A 62 4.87 1.72 -7.60
N ARG A 63 5.73 2.27 -6.73
CA ARG A 63 5.85 1.85 -5.32
C ARG A 63 4.54 2.09 -4.56
N ALA A 64 3.92 3.24 -4.72
CA ALA A 64 2.65 3.56 -4.08
C ALA A 64 1.52 2.65 -4.57
N GLY A 65 1.41 2.44 -5.88
CA GLY A 65 0.44 1.52 -6.48
C GLY A 65 0.61 0.07 -6.00
N TYR A 66 1.86 -0.42 -5.97
CA TYR A 66 2.19 -1.72 -5.39
C TYR A 66 1.75 -1.84 -3.93
N LEU A 67 2.03 -0.83 -3.10
CA LEU A 67 1.67 -0.86 -1.67
C LEU A 67 0.15 -0.91 -1.50
N LEU A 68 -0.58 -0.08 -2.25
CA LEU A 68 -2.04 -0.03 -2.18
C LEU A 68 -2.67 -1.36 -2.59
N GLU A 69 -2.22 -1.96 -3.70
CA GLU A 69 -2.67 -3.30 -4.10
C GLU A 69 -2.23 -4.38 -3.09
N ARG A 70 -1.04 -4.24 -2.51
CA ARG A 70 -0.58 -5.19 -1.49
C ARG A 70 -1.48 -5.18 -0.26
N PHE A 71 -1.96 -4.00 0.15
CA PHE A 71 -2.83 -3.88 1.32
C PHE A 71 -4.20 -4.53 1.13
N THR A 72 -4.72 -4.65 -0.10
CA THR A 72 -6.01 -5.32 -0.36
C THR A 72 -5.93 -6.85 -0.26
N ARG A 73 -4.72 -7.42 -0.30
CA ARG A 73 -4.51 -8.88 -0.24
C ARG A 73 -4.51 -9.45 1.18
N PHE A 74 -4.69 -8.61 2.20
CA PHE A 74 -4.77 -9.05 3.59
C PHE A 74 -6.20 -9.41 3.99
N SER A 75 -6.36 -10.47 4.78
CA SER A 75 -7.68 -11.00 5.15
C SER A 75 -8.51 -10.11 6.08
N CYS A 76 -7.90 -9.07 6.65
CA CYS A 76 -8.57 -8.12 7.55
C CYS A 76 -9.27 -6.98 6.80
N VAL A 77 -9.10 -6.86 5.47
CA VAL A 77 -9.73 -5.81 4.68
C VAL A 77 -11.16 -6.20 4.35
N THR A 78 -12.10 -5.28 4.51
CA THR A 78 -13.48 -5.48 4.11
C THR A 78 -13.65 -5.34 2.59
N ASP A 79 -14.64 -6.02 2.01
CA ASP A 79 -14.93 -5.93 0.56
C ASP A 79 -15.17 -4.49 0.10
N SER A 80 -15.81 -3.66 0.94
CA SER A 80 -16.02 -2.23 0.66
C SER A 80 -14.70 -1.47 0.51
N ARG A 81 -13.74 -1.72 1.40
CA ARG A 81 -12.41 -1.08 1.36
C ARG A 81 -11.56 -1.63 0.22
N VAL A 82 -11.69 -2.91 -0.12
CA VAL A 82 -11.04 -3.49 -1.31
C VAL A 82 -11.55 -2.80 -2.58
N LEU A 83 -12.87 -2.65 -2.74
CA LEU A 83 -13.46 -2.02 -3.92
C LEU A 83 -13.03 -0.56 -4.07
N GLU A 84 -13.02 0.19 -2.97
CA GLU A 84 -12.54 1.57 -2.96
C GLU A 84 -11.04 1.67 -3.31
N ALA A 85 -10.22 0.77 -2.75
CA ALA A 85 -8.80 0.70 -3.06
C ALA A 85 -8.55 0.34 -4.53
N LEU A 86 -9.36 -0.53 -5.13
CA LEU A 86 -9.27 -0.85 -6.56
C LEU A 86 -9.52 0.37 -7.45
N HIS A 87 -10.54 1.18 -7.15
CA HIS A 87 -10.77 2.45 -7.86
C HIS A 87 -9.57 3.41 -7.71
N ALA A 88 -8.95 3.45 -6.53
CA ALA A 88 -7.77 4.27 -6.30
C ALA A 88 -6.53 3.72 -7.04
N ILE A 89 -6.37 2.40 -7.15
CA ILE A 89 -5.31 1.73 -7.91
C ILE A 89 -5.39 2.05 -9.41
N GLU A 90 -6.60 2.16 -9.97
CA GLU A 90 -6.81 2.54 -11.37
C GLU A 90 -6.19 3.91 -11.70
N LEU A 91 -6.16 4.84 -10.73
CA LEU A 91 -5.51 6.14 -10.91
C LEU A 91 -3.99 6.01 -11.07
N PHE A 92 -3.36 5.10 -10.32
CA PHE A 92 -1.95 4.79 -10.51
C PHE A 92 -1.69 4.12 -11.86
N ALA A 93 -2.56 3.20 -12.29
CA ALA A 93 -2.41 2.54 -13.59
C ALA A 93 -2.59 3.50 -14.78
N ALA A 94 -3.35 4.58 -14.61
CA ALA A 94 -3.52 5.63 -15.62
C ALA A 94 -2.34 6.61 -15.66
N THR A 95 -1.62 6.80 -14.55
CA THR A 95 -0.53 7.80 -14.41
C THR A 95 0.85 7.21 -14.53
N ALA A 96 1.10 6.01 -14.00
CA ALA A 96 2.32 5.27 -14.23
C ALA A 96 2.29 4.73 -15.66
N SER A 97 3.12 5.31 -16.54
CA SER A 97 3.30 4.78 -17.89
C SER A 97 3.64 3.29 -17.77
N LYS A 98 2.77 2.44 -18.32
CA LYS A 98 3.06 1.01 -18.47
C LYS A 98 4.14 0.90 -19.55
N GLN A 99 5.38 1.29 -19.26
CA GLN A 99 6.49 0.86 -20.07
C GLN A 99 6.46 -0.65 -20.04
N ASP A 100 6.38 -1.25 -21.23
CA ASP A 100 6.53 -2.68 -21.48
C ASP A 100 7.66 -3.20 -20.59
N VAL A 101 7.27 -3.86 -19.50
CA VAL A 101 8.21 -4.56 -18.64
C VAL A 101 8.72 -5.68 -19.53
N LYS A 102 9.88 -5.46 -20.18
CA LYS A 102 10.57 -6.51 -20.91
C LYS A 102 10.64 -7.70 -19.96
N PRO A 103 10.12 -8.87 -20.34
CA PRO A 103 10.19 -10.04 -19.49
C PRO A 103 11.65 -10.25 -19.14
N LEU A 104 12.00 -10.00 -17.88
CA LEU A 104 13.35 -10.17 -17.37
C LEU A 104 13.70 -11.63 -17.63
N GLY A 105 14.61 -11.86 -18.58
CA GLY A 105 15.03 -13.17 -19.03
C GLY A 105 15.33 -14.06 -17.85
N VAL A 106 14.94 -15.33 -17.97
CA VAL A 106 15.05 -16.41 -16.99
C VAL A 106 16.32 -16.27 -16.12
N VAL A 107 16.17 -15.65 -14.95
CA VAL A 107 17.20 -15.66 -13.90
C VAL A 107 16.75 -16.62 -12.81
N ALA A 108 17.56 -17.66 -12.64
CA ALA A 108 17.62 -18.69 -11.62
C ALA A 108 16.47 -18.74 -10.59
N LEU A 109 15.86 -19.93 -10.49
CA LEU A 109 14.92 -20.49 -9.51
C LEU A 109 15.20 -20.25 -8.00
N ARG A 110 16.12 -19.36 -7.62
CA ARG A 110 16.48 -19.05 -6.22
C ARG A 110 15.88 -17.76 -5.66
N SER A 111 15.24 -16.91 -6.46
CA SER A 111 14.55 -15.73 -5.96
C SER A 111 13.04 -15.91 -6.08
N ARG A 112 12.36 -16.22 -4.96
CA ARG A 112 10.91 -15.99 -4.81
C ARG A 112 10.67 -14.48 -4.89
N ARG A 113 10.68 -13.93 -6.10
CA ARG A 113 10.35 -12.52 -6.34
C ARG A 113 8.87 -12.35 -6.06
N ASP A 114 8.52 -11.25 -5.40
CA ASP A 114 7.12 -10.89 -5.19
C ASP A 114 6.50 -10.61 -6.57
N GLU A 115 5.66 -11.51 -7.06
CA GLU A 115 5.04 -11.39 -8.39
C GLU A 115 4.23 -10.11 -8.54
N LEU A 116 3.67 -9.61 -7.43
CA LEU A 116 2.99 -8.32 -7.40
C LEU A 116 3.97 -7.16 -7.61
N ALA A 117 5.16 -7.20 -7.00
CA ALA A 117 6.17 -6.17 -7.25
C ALA A 117 6.58 -6.15 -8.72
N VAL A 118 6.75 -7.33 -9.32
CA VAL A 118 7.09 -7.48 -10.74
C VAL A 118 5.99 -6.93 -11.66
N SER A 119 4.71 -7.17 -11.36
CA SER A 119 3.60 -6.62 -12.16
C SER A 119 3.51 -5.10 -12.11
N TRP A 120 4.00 -4.48 -11.03
CA TRP A 120 4.17 -3.03 -10.89
C TRP A 120 5.50 -2.51 -11.47
N GLY A 121 6.30 -3.37 -12.12
CA GLY A 121 7.58 -3.00 -12.71
C GLY A 121 8.66 -2.67 -11.66
N LEU A 122 8.55 -3.21 -10.46
CA LEU A 122 9.51 -3.03 -9.36
C LEU A 122 10.50 -4.20 -9.30
N SER A 123 11.72 -3.90 -8.87
CA SER A 123 12.74 -4.92 -8.59
C SER A 123 12.66 -5.48 -7.17
N GLU A 124 11.89 -4.80 -6.32
CA GLU A 124 11.77 -5.01 -4.89
C GLU A 124 10.30 -5.02 -4.45
N GLY A 125 9.97 -5.91 -3.51
CA GLY A 125 8.73 -5.85 -2.72
C GLY A 125 9.05 -5.58 -1.25
N LEU A 126 8.06 -5.75 -0.37
CA LEU A 126 8.24 -5.54 1.08
C LEU A 126 9.23 -6.53 1.73
N GLY A 127 9.37 -7.75 1.21
CA GLY A 127 10.19 -8.78 1.84
C GLY A 127 9.78 -9.03 3.30
N LEU A 128 10.73 -8.97 4.24
CA LEU A 128 10.46 -9.15 5.68
C LEU A 128 9.68 -7.98 6.30
N LYS A 129 9.62 -6.80 5.65
CA LYS A 129 8.87 -5.64 6.16
C LYS A 129 7.37 -5.90 6.28
N ALA A 130 6.84 -6.84 5.48
CA ALA A 130 5.46 -7.29 5.63
C ALA A 130 5.16 -7.90 7.01
N GLN A 131 6.17 -8.30 7.79
CA GLN A 131 5.96 -8.82 9.15
C GLN A 131 5.49 -7.75 10.13
N ALA A 132 5.86 -6.48 9.93
CA ALA A 132 5.39 -5.35 10.75
C ALA A 132 3.86 -5.19 10.71
N LEU A 133 3.24 -5.71 9.65
CA LEU A 133 1.80 -5.66 9.43
C LEU A 133 1.03 -6.80 10.12
N MET A 134 1.70 -7.90 10.49
CA MET A 134 1.04 -9.12 10.99
C MET A 134 0.21 -8.91 12.26
N PRO A 135 0.64 -8.13 13.27
CA PRO A 135 -0.15 -7.91 14.48
C PRO A 135 -1.51 -7.27 14.20
N PHE A 136 -1.60 -6.49 13.12
CA PHE A 136 -2.76 -5.68 12.77
C PHE A 136 -3.75 -6.39 11.83
N GLN A 137 -3.47 -7.64 11.44
CA GLN A 137 -4.36 -8.45 10.59
C GLN A 137 -5.37 -9.29 11.40
N THR A 138 -5.33 -9.18 12.72
CA THR A 138 -6.14 -10.03 13.59
C THR A 138 -7.56 -9.49 13.73
N ARG A 139 -8.55 -10.39 13.78
CA ARG A 139 -9.94 -10.05 14.12
C ARG A 139 -10.06 -9.34 15.47
N HIS A 140 -9.13 -9.60 16.39
CA HIS A 140 -9.08 -8.94 17.68
C HIS A 140 -8.79 -7.44 17.53
N TYR A 141 -7.77 -7.09 16.73
CA TYR A 141 -7.44 -5.70 16.45
C TYR A 141 -8.62 -4.97 15.77
N GLU A 142 -9.29 -5.63 14.82
CA GLU A 142 -10.49 -5.09 14.17
C GLU A 142 -11.61 -4.77 15.18
N ALA A 143 -11.85 -5.65 16.15
CA ALA A 143 -12.85 -5.44 17.21
C ALA A 143 -12.47 -4.27 18.13
N GLU A 144 -11.19 -4.13 18.48
CA GLU A 144 -10.70 -2.98 19.26
C GLU A 144 -10.89 -1.65 18.51
N GLN A 145 -10.64 -1.61 17.19
CA GLN A 145 -10.88 -0.41 16.39
C GLN A 145 -12.36 -0.05 16.33
N ARG A 146 -13.24 -1.03 16.10
CA ARG A 146 -14.70 -0.80 16.08
C ARG A 146 -15.24 -0.33 17.45
N GLY A 147 -14.70 -0.85 18.54
CA GLY A 147 -15.09 -0.46 19.90
C GLY A 147 -14.54 0.90 20.34
N ALA A 148 -13.46 1.39 19.72
CA ALA A 148 -12.88 2.70 20.00
C ALA A 148 -13.57 3.86 19.26
N SER A 149 -14.40 3.56 18.26
CA SER A 149 -15.19 4.53 17.48
C SER A 149 -16.59 4.79 18.06
N VAL A 150 -16.91 4.25 19.24
CA VAL A 150 -18.21 4.42 19.95
C VAL A 150 -18.05 5.39 21.12
#